data_AF-A0A7D5UY10-F1
#
_entry.id   AF-A0A7D5UY10-F1
#
_cell.length_a   1.000
_cell.length_b   1.000
_cell.length_c   1.000
_cell.angle_alpha   90.00
_cell.angle_beta   90.00
_cell.angle_gamma   90.00
#
_symmetry.space_group_name_H-M   'P 1'
#
loop_
_entity.id
_entity.type
_entity.pdbx_description
1 polymer ?
#
loop_
_entity_poly.entity_id
_entity_poly.type
_entity_poly.pdbx_seq_one_letter_code
_entity_poly.pdbx_strand_id
1 'polypeptide(L)'
;MKALVQSYPPLGQVTVVQDCTVVLTSVLEISNSRAEEEWDVALWISVDGGRWSEIRLTRLGHGAEPPVLSKKPQSSSFLFFRCSFSLHEFANFTIKFRRASDESWKWVREEEGSNDGIIILSTSPTSPPDDLRPCIPDLDTEWNISSRVSQSPGTQLWSLSCSLPASVGKNSTFRDITIGTPWGSFIR
;
A
#
# COMPACT_ATOMS: atom_id res chain seq x y z
N MET A 1 -19.02 -23.62 17.66
CA MET A 1 -18.16 -24.17 16.58
C MET A 1 -17.30 -23.01 16.11
N LYS A 2 -15.98 -23.03 16.33
CA LYS A 2 -15.14 -21.85 16.08
C LYS A 2 -14.18 -22.17 14.94
N ALA A 3 -14.45 -21.62 13.77
CA ALA A 3 -13.47 -21.48 12.70
C ALA A 3 -12.93 -20.06 12.79
N LEU A 4 -11.63 -19.89 12.61
CA LEU A 4 -10.97 -18.58 12.66
C LEU A 4 -10.31 -18.30 11.32
N VAL A 5 -10.43 -17.07 10.84
CA VAL A 5 -9.89 -16.64 9.56
C VAL A 5 -8.92 -15.50 9.78
N GLN A 6 -7.70 -15.72 9.32
CA GLN A 6 -6.67 -14.70 9.27
C GLN A 6 -6.30 -14.43 7.82
N SER A 7 -5.74 -13.26 7.55
CA SER A 7 -5.27 -12.92 6.21
C SER A 7 -4.07 -11.97 6.23
N TYR A 8 -3.37 -11.96 5.11
CA TYR A 8 -2.41 -10.93 4.74
C TYR A 8 -2.74 -10.45 3.33
N PRO A 9 -2.98 -9.16 3.10
CA PRO A 9 -3.13 -8.07 4.09
C PRO A 9 -4.16 -8.36 5.21
N PRO A 10 -3.94 -7.91 6.46
CA PRO A 10 -4.84 -8.18 7.59
C PRO A 10 -6.16 -7.41 7.54
N LEU A 11 -7.21 -8.03 8.07
CA LEU A 11 -8.50 -7.38 8.33
C LEU A 11 -8.38 -6.37 9.48
N GLY A 12 -9.23 -5.33 9.45
CA GLY A 12 -9.29 -4.28 10.46
C GLY A 12 -8.07 -3.36 10.52
N GLN A 13 -7.17 -3.44 9.54
CA GLN A 13 -5.96 -2.65 9.46
C GLN A 13 -5.78 -2.04 8.06
N VAL A 14 -4.95 -1.00 7.99
CA VAL A 14 -4.50 -0.40 6.74
C VAL A 14 -3.17 -1.05 6.35
N THR A 15 -3.07 -1.54 5.13
CA THR A 15 -1.84 -2.09 4.54
C THR A 15 -1.44 -1.26 3.34
N VAL A 16 -0.19 -0.79 3.32
CA VAL A 16 0.37 -0.04 2.20
C VAL A 16 1.17 -1.00 1.33
N VAL A 17 0.89 -1.03 0.03
CA VAL A 17 1.58 -1.86 -0.97
C VAL A 17 2.29 -0.97 -1.99
N GLN A 18 3.35 -1.48 -2.62
CA GLN A 18 4.09 -0.74 -3.66
C GLN A 18 3.66 -1.16 -5.07
N ASP A 19 3.22 -2.40 -5.23
CA ASP A 19 2.80 -2.97 -6.50
C ASP A 19 1.28 -2.85 -6.69
N CYS A 20 0.86 -2.56 -7.92
CA CYS A 20 -0.56 -2.51 -8.27
C CYS A 20 -1.25 -3.87 -8.24
N THR A 21 -0.48 -4.97 -8.25
CA THR A 21 -0.99 -6.33 -8.14
C THR A 21 -0.76 -6.86 -6.73
N VAL A 22 -1.86 -7.09 -6.01
CA VAL A 22 -1.82 -7.55 -4.62
C VAL A 22 -2.14 -9.02 -4.57
N VAL A 23 -1.31 -9.76 -3.84
CA VAL A 23 -1.57 -11.15 -3.48
C VAL A 23 -2.14 -11.18 -2.07
N LEU A 24 -3.37 -11.66 -1.95
CA LEU A 24 -4.00 -11.89 -0.65
C LEU A 24 -3.93 -13.37 -0.31
N THR A 25 -3.39 -13.67 0.87
CA THR A 25 -3.36 -15.02 1.44
C THR A 25 -4.23 -15.05 2.69
N SER A 26 -5.07 -16.06 2.81
CA SER A 26 -5.91 -16.29 3.98
C SER A 26 -5.64 -17.66 4.59
N VAL A 27 -5.69 -17.73 5.91
CA VAL A 27 -5.54 -18.95 6.70
C VAL A 27 -6.86 -19.20 7.41
N LEU A 28 -7.42 -20.37 7.20
CA LEU A 28 -8.59 -20.86 7.92
C LEU A 28 -8.11 -21.87 8.97
N GLU A 29 -8.25 -21.51 10.24
CA GLU A 29 -8.02 -22.39 11.38
C GLU A 29 -9.32 -23.11 11.77
N ILE A 30 -9.25 -24.44 11.80
CA ILE A 30 -10.37 -25.34 12.10
C ILE A 30 -9.91 -26.50 12.99
N SER A 31 -10.85 -27.25 13.56
CA SER A 31 -10.51 -28.49 14.27
C SER A 31 -9.94 -29.55 13.32
N ASN A 32 -8.99 -30.36 13.79
CA ASN A 32 -8.37 -31.44 13.01
C ASN A 32 -9.39 -32.43 12.41
N SER A 33 -10.52 -32.66 13.08
CA SER A 33 -11.58 -33.54 12.58
C SER A 33 -12.23 -33.07 11.28
N ARG A 34 -11.94 -31.84 10.84
CA ARG A 34 -12.54 -31.19 9.67
C ARG A 34 -11.54 -30.78 8.60
N ALA A 35 -10.28 -31.15 8.76
CA ALA A 35 -9.21 -30.78 7.83
C ALA A 35 -9.42 -31.32 6.40
N GLU A 36 -10.07 -32.49 6.32
CA GLU A 36 -10.38 -33.17 5.06
C GLU A 36 -11.72 -32.74 4.44
N GLU A 37 -12.51 -31.92 5.14
CA GLU A 37 -13.75 -31.38 4.58
C GLU A 37 -13.45 -30.35 3.47
N GLU A 38 -14.44 -30.12 2.60
CA GLU A 38 -14.39 -29.05 1.61
C GLU A 38 -14.67 -27.70 2.27
N TRP A 39 -13.76 -26.74 2.05
CA TRP A 39 -13.87 -25.38 2.58
C TRP A 39 -13.69 -24.39 1.45
N ASP A 40 -14.62 -23.45 1.36
CA ASP A 40 -14.55 -22.32 0.45
C ASP A 40 -14.22 -21.05 1.23
N VAL A 41 -13.30 -20.25 0.70
CA VAL A 41 -13.01 -18.89 1.17
C VAL A 41 -13.16 -17.93 0.01
N ALA A 42 -13.84 -16.81 0.24
CA ALA A 42 -14.02 -15.76 -0.75
C ALA A 42 -13.67 -14.40 -0.18
N LEU A 43 -13.00 -13.61 -1.01
CA LEU A 43 -12.72 -12.20 -0.80
C LEU A 43 -13.92 -11.41 -1.31
N TRP A 44 -14.47 -10.56 -0.46
CA TRP A 44 -15.45 -9.55 -0.86
C TRP A 44 -14.71 -8.22 -0.87
N ILE A 45 -14.63 -7.57 -2.03
CA ILE A 45 -13.74 -6.42 -2.23
C ILE A 45 -14.38 -5.33 -3.09
N SER A 46 -14.13 -4.08 -2.70
CA SER A 46 -14.38 -2.88 -3.49
C SER A 46 -13.03 -2.22 -3.79
N VAL A 47 -12.69 -2.14 -5.07
CA VAL A 47 -11.45 -1.54 -5.57
C VAL A 47 -11.74 -0.14 -6.10
N ASP A 48 -10.95 0.85 -5.69
CA ASP A 48 -11.00 2.24 -6.16
C ASP A 48 -12.41 2.87 -6.06
N GLY A 49 -13.13 2.57 -4.97
CA GLY A 49 -14.51 3.04 -4.76
C GLY A 49 -15.57 2.39 -5.65
N GLY A 50 -15.20 1.34 -6.40
CA GLY A 50 -16.09 0.58 -7.27
C GLY A 50 -17.11 -0.27 -6.51
N ARG A 51 -17.96 -0.97 -7.26
CA ARG A 51 -18.94 -1.90 -6.68
C ARG A 51 -18.22 -3.06 -6.01
N TRP A 52 -18.76 -3.50 -4.88
CA TRP A 52 -18.29 -4.71 -4.23
C TRP A 52 -18.47 -5.93 -5.13
N SER A 53 -17.45 -6.78 -5.17
CA SER A 53 -17.40 -8.00 -5.97
C SER A 53 -16.77 -9.14 -5.19
N GLU A 54 -17.08 -10.37 -5.61
CA GLU A 54 -16.57 -11.59 -5.00
C GLU A 54 -15.41 -12.14 -5.82
N ILE A 55 -14.31 -12.48 -5.15
CA ILE A 55 -13.19 -13.22 -5.71
C ILE A 55 -13.02 -14.50 -4.90
N ARG A 56 -13.13 -15.66 -5.56
CA ARG A 56 -12.90 -16.96 -4.91
C ARG A 56 -11.40 -17.17 -4.71
N LEU A 57 -11.02 -17.56 -3.51
CA LEU A 57 -9.63 -17.93 -3.23
C LEU A 57 -9.43 -19.40 -3.60
N THR A 58 -8.25 -19.70 -4.12
CA THR A 58 -7.83 -21.07 -4.43
C THR A 58 -7.14 -21.67 -3.22
N ARG A 59 -7.56 -22.88 -2.80
CA ARG A 59 -6.88 -23.64 -1.75
C ARG A 59 -5.49 -24.02 -2.21
N LEU A 60 -4.48 -23.75 -1.38
CA LEU A 60 -3.11 -24.13 -1.66
C LEU A 60 -2.92 -25.64 -1.39
N GLY A 61 -2.19 -26.30 -2.28
CA GLY A 61 -1.76 -27.68 -2.10
C GLY A 61 -0.58 -27.79 -1.11
N HIS A 62 -0.33 -29.01 -0.63
CA HIS A 62 0.82 -29.28 0.23
C HIS A 62 2.14 -28.82 -0.42
N GLY A 63 2.95 -28.09 0.34
CA GLY A 63 4.25 -27.56 -0.08
C GLY A 63 4.22 -26.14 -0.68
N ALA A 64 3.04 -25.60 -1.01
CA ALA A 64 2.87 -24.20 -1.43
C ALA A 64 2.48 -23.27 -0.28
N GLU A 65 2.36 -23.81 0.93
CA GLU A 65 1.93 -23.10 2.13
C GLU A 65 3.02 -22.15 2.64
N PRO A 66 2.67 -20.94 3.13
CA PRO A 66 3.61 -20.07 3.83
C PRO A 66 4.24 -20.76 5.04
N PRO A 67 5.50 -20.44 5.38
CA PRO A 67 6.14 -21.00 6.56
C PRO A 67 5.40 -20.55 7.82
N VAL A 68 4.95 -21.53 8.61
CA VAL A 68 4.26 -21.26 9.88
C VAL A 68 5.32 -20.99 10.96
N LEU A 69 5.39 -19.75 11.42
CA LEU A 69 6.38 -19.31 12.42
C LEU A 69 6.02 -19.74 13.85
N SER A 70 4.78 -20.13 14.10
CA SER A 70 4.27 -20.51 15.43
C SER A 70 4.01 -22.01 15.55
N LYS A 71 4.10 -22.55 16.77
CA LYS A 71 3.65 -23.93 17.03
C LYS A 71 2.15 -24.02 16.75
N LYS A 72 1.79 -24.87 15.80
CA LYS A 72 0.39 -25.20 15.48
C LYS A 72 -0.28 -25.80 16.72
N PRO A 73 -1.47 -25.34 17.12
CA PRO A 73 -2.21 -25.96 18.22
C PRO A 73 -2.47 -27.44 17.91
N GLN A 74 -2.28 -28.32 18.90
CA GLN A 74 -2.34 -29.77 18.69
C GLN A 74 -3.72 -30.25 18.19
N SER A 75 -4.78 -29.48 18.45
CA SER A 75 -6.16 -29.78 18.05
C SER A 75 -6.64 -29.01 16.80
N SER A 76 -5.80 -28.18 16.20
CA SER A 76 -6.17 -27.30 15.08
C SER A 76 -5.41 -27.63 13.80
N SER A 77 -6.12 -27.52 12.68
CA SER A 77 -5.62 -27.60 11.32
C SER A 77 -5.71 -26.23 10.64
N PHE A 78 -4.76 -25.94 9.76
CA PHE A 78 -4.66 -24.70 9.01
C PHE A 78 -4.83 -25.02 7.54
N LEU A 79 -5.79 -24.36 6.89
CA LEU A 79 -6.01 -24.44 5.46
C LEU A 79 -5.65 -23.09 4.84
N PHE A 80 -4.80 -23.10 3.82
CA PHE A 80 -4.31 -21.88 3.19
C PHE A 80 -5.01 -21.63 1.87
N PHE A 81 -5.37 -20.38 1.63
CA PHE A 81 -6.11 -19.91 0.47
C PHE A 81 -5.45 -18.67 -0.11
N ARG A 82 -5.46 -18.52 -1.43
CA ARG A 82 -4.82 -17.39 -2.10
C ARG A 82 -5.64 -16.86 -3.27
N CYS A 83 -5.58 -15.55 -3.49
CA CYS A 83 -6.00 -14.90 -4.72
C CYS A 83 -5.07 -13.72 -5.06
N SER A 84 -5.24 -13.18 -6.27
CA SER A 84 -4.56 -11.96 -6.69
C SER A 84 -5.56 -11.04 -7.39
N PHE A 85 -5.42 -9.74 -7.17
CA PHE A 85 -6.22 -8.71 -7.82
C PHE A 85 -5.36 -7.47 -8.04
N SER A 86 -5.84 -6.56 -8.90
CA SER A 86 -5.17 -5.30 -9.18
C SER A 86 -5.96 -4.12 -8.62
N LEU A 87 -5.26 -3.08 -8.20
CA LEU A 87 -5.83 -1.81 -7.73
C LEU A 87 -4.98 -0.61 -8.19
N HIS A 88 -5.59 0.57 -8.28
CA HIS A 88 -4.90 1.78 -8.69
C HIS A 88 -4.58 2.73 -7.53
N GLU A 89 -5.46 2.86 -6.55
CA GLU A 89 -5.27 3.75 -5.41
C GLU A 89 -5.51 3.02 -4.09
N PHE A 90 -6.66 2.39 -3.94
CA PHE A 90 -7.01 1.71 -2.69
C PHE A 90 -8.06 0.61 -2.89
N ALA A 91 -8.16 -0.28 -1.91
CA ALA A 91 -9.24 -1.26 -1.87
C ALA A 91 -9.73 -1.48 -0.43
N ASN A 92 -11.04 -1.65 -0.27
CA ASN A 92 -11.64 -2.10 0.97
C ASN A 92 -12.07 -3.55 0.80
N PHE A 93 -11.76 -4.40 1.77
CA PHE A 93 -12.07 -5.81 1.65
C PHE A 93 -12.48 -6.45 2.97
N THR A 94 -13.25 -7.53 2.86
CA THR A 94 -13.58 -8.43 3.95
C THR A 94 -13.55 -9.86 3.44
N ILE A 95 -13.60 -10.83 4.35
CA ILE A 95 -13.54 -12.25 3.99
C ILE A 95 -14.80 -12.94 4.47
N LYS A 96 -15.24 -13.92 3.67
CA LYS A 96 -16.27 -14.86 4.05
C LYS A 96 -15.81 -16.28 3.76
N PHE A 97 -16.35 -17.23 4.51
CA PHE A 97 -16.02 -18.64 4.40
C PHE A 97 -17.28 -19.48 4.54
N ARG A 98 -17.25 -20.70 4.02
CA ARG A 98 -18.28 -21.72 4.27
C ARG A 98 -17.69 -23.11 4.20
N ARG A 99 -18.38 -24.06 4.82
CA ARG A 99 -18.09 -25.48 4.67
C ARG A 99 -18.96 -26.04 3.56
N ALA A 100 -18.34 -26.72 2.60
CA ALA A 100 -18.99 -27.31 1.44
C ALA A 100 -19.87 -26.31 0.64
N SER A 101 -20.32 -26.72 -0.54
CA SER A 101 -21.07 -25.83 -1.42
C SER A 101 -22.51 -25.57 -0.98
N ASP A 102 -23.03 -26.38 -0.05
CA ASP A 102 -24.41 -26.43 0.42
C ASP A 102 -24.69 -25.57 1.67
N GLU A 103 -23.66 -25.18 2.43
CA GLU A 103 -23.85 -24.26 3.56
C GLU A 103 -23.87 -22.78 3.16
N SER A 104 -24.51 -21.99 4.02
CA SER A 104 -24.53 -20.54 3.95
C SER A 104 -23.15 -19.94 4.23
N TRP A 105 -22.81 -18.88 3.51
CA TRP A 105 -21.64 -18.05 3.81
C TRP A 105 -21.69 -17.45 5.20
N LYS A 106 -20.54 -17.46 5.86
CA LYS A 106 -20.30 -16.76 7.12
C LYS A 106 -19.30 -15.65 6.89
N TRP A 107 -19.61 -14.47 7.42
CA TRP A 107 -18.71 -13.32 7.32
C TRP A 107 -17.76 -13.30 8.52
N VAL A 108 -16.48 -13.07 8.26
CA VAL A 108 -15.48 -12.95 9.33
C VAL A 108 -15.82 -11.80 10.27
N ARG A 109 -16.42 -10.71 9.74
CA ARG A 109 -16.87 -9.58 10.57
C ARG A 109 -17.94 -9.97 11.61
N GLU A 110 -18.78 -10.95 11.30
CA GLU A 110 -19.89 -11.38 12.16
C GLU A 110 -19.42 -12.42 13.17
N GLU A 111 -18.55 -13.35 12.75
CA GLU A 111 -18.05 -14.42 13.59
C GLU A 111 -16.93 -13.95 14.55
N GLU A 112 -16.11 -12.99 14.12
CA GLU A 112 -14.91 -12.56 14.85
C GLU A 112 -14.94 -11.08 15.26
N GLY A 113 -15.94 -10.30 14.81
CA GLY A 113 -16.02 -8.87 15.10
C GLY A 113 -14.97 -8.02 14.39
N SER A 114 -14.30 -8.58 13.37
CA SER A 114 -13.24 -7.88 12.63
C SER A 114 -13.81 -6.82 11.70
N ASN A 115 -13.19 -5.64 11.67
CA ASN A 115 -13.49 -4.61 10.68
C ASN A 115 -12.92 -4.97 9.30
N ASP A 116 -13.37 -4.28 8.27
CA ASP A 116 -12.84 -4.43 6.91
C ASP A 116 -11.36 -4.03 6.88
N GLY A 117 -10.58 -4.72 6.05
CA GLY A 117 -9.20 -4.35 5.75
C GLY A 117 -9.16 -3.29 4.66
N ILE A 118 -8.14 -2.43 4.72
CA ILE A 118 -7.90 -1.37 3.73
C ILE A 118 -6.52 -1.58 3.14
N ILE A 119 -6.42 -1.54 1.81
CA ILE A 119 -5.16 -1.59 1.09
C ILE A 119 -4.98 -0.26 0.36
N ILE A 120 -3.79 0.32 0.44
CA ILE A 120 -3.45 1.59 -0.24
C ILE A 120 -2.21 1.35 -1.11
N LEU A 121 -2.28 1.73 -2.39
CA LEU A 121 -1.12 1.76 -3.26
C LEU A 121 -0.27 2.98 -2.91
N SER A 122 0.97 2.74 -2.50
CA SER A 122 1.95 3.79 -2.31
C SER A 122 2.34 4.34 -3.67
N THR A 123 1.79 5.50 -4.01
CA THR A 123 2.30 6.35 -5.10
C THR A 123 3.54 7.10 -4.59
N SER A 124 4.53 6.38 -4.07
CA SER A 124 5.82 7.00 -3.81
C SER A 124 6.45 7.27 -5.16
N PRO A 125 6.77 8.54 -5.52
CA PRO A 125 7.63 8.76 -6.67
C PRO A 125 8.94 8.03 -6.36
N THR A 126 9.26 7.02 -7.18
CA THR A 126 10.39 6.09 -6.98
C THR A 126 11.75 6.84 -6.98
N SER A 127 11.73 8.11 -7.33
CA SER A 127 12.77 9.08 -7.14
C SER A 127 12.11 10.46 -6.92
N PRO A 128 12.64 11.34 -6.05
CA PRO A 128 12.30 12.75 -6.13
C PRO A 128 12.47 13.23 -7.58
N PRO A 129 11.64 14.18 -8.03
CA PRO A 129 11.94 14.82 -9.30
C PRO A 129 13.32 15.48 -9.18
N ASP A 130 14.23 15.12 -10.08
CA ASP A 130 15.54 15.78 -10.18
C ASP A 130 15.39 17.29 -10.44
N ASP A 131 14.24 17.68 -10.98
CA ASP A 131 13.83 19.05 -11.26
C ASP A 131 12.83 19.59 -10.23
N LEU A 132 13.20 20.68 -9.56
CA LEU A 132 12.37 21.40 -8.58
C LEU A 132 11.37 22.36 -9.24
N ARG A 133 11.50 22.65 -10.54
CA ARG A 133 10.61 23.59 -11.27
C ARG A 133 9.11 23.28 -11.13
N PRO A 134 8.64 22.02 -11.15
CA PRO A 134 7.23 21.72 -10.96
C PRO A 134 6.71 22.12 -9.57
N CYS A 135 7.60 22.27 -8.59
CA CYS A 135 7.24 22.66 -7.24
C CYS A 135 7.15 24.17 -7.08
N ILE A 136 7.96 24.98 -7.78
CA ILE A 136 7.97 26.45 -7.63
C ILE A 136 7.35 27.07 -8.89
N PRO A 137 6.09 27.52 -8.84
CA PRO A 137 5.47 28.23 -9.94
C PRO A 137 6.27 29.48 -10.32
N ASP A 138 6.39 29.71 -11.63
CA ASP A 138 7.06 30.87 -12.21
C ASP A 138 8.54 31.03 -11.78
N LEU A 139 9.22 29.91 -11.49
CA LEU A 139 10.66 29.93 -11.21
C LEU A 139 11.43 30.46 -12.42
N ASP A 140 12.18 31.54 -12.19
CA ASP A 140 12.97 32.20 -13.22
C ASP A 140 13.99 31.23 -13.84
N THR A 141 14.02 31.19 -15.18
CA THR A 141 14.93 30.34 -15.96
C THR A 141 16.41 30.65 -15.76
N GLU A 142 16.74 31.81 -15.19
CA GLU A 142 18.10 32.18 -14.80
C GLU A 142 18.65 31.35 -13.64
N TRP A 143 17.78 30.68 -12.86
CA TRP A 143 18.21 29.75 -11.83
C TRP A 143 18.59 28.39 -12.43
N ASN A 144 19.84 28.01 -12.20
CA ASN A 144 20.32 26.65 -12.40
C ASN A 144 19.99 25.82 -11.16
N ILE A 145 19.23 24.74 -11.36
CA ILE A 145 18.79 23.83 -10.31
C ILE A 145 19.56 22.53 -10.45
N SER A 146 20.05 22.03 -9.32
CA SER A 146 20.68 20.71 -9.24
C SER A 146 20.19 19.95 -8.01
N SER A 147 19.84 18.68 -8.21
CA SER A 147 19.62 17.72 -7.13
C SER A 147 20.92 17.46 -6.36
N ARG A 148 20.82 17.33 -5.03
CA ARG A 148 21.95 17.07 -4.12
C ARG A 148 21.65 15.86 -3.25
N VAL A 149 22.69 15.06 -3.02
CA VAL A 149 22.63 13.90 -2.12
C VAL A 149 22.66 14.38 -0.68
N SER A 150 21.71 13.90 0.12
CA SER A 150 21.70 14.09 1.57
C SER A 150 22.25 12.86 2.28
N GLN A 151 22.96 13.06 3.40
CA GLN A 151 23.37 11.99 4.32
C GLN A 151 22.27 11.67 5.35
N SER A 152 21.19 12.45 5.38
CA SER A 152 20.03 12.22 6.25
C SER A 152 18.96 11.44 5.50
N PRO A 153 18.57 10.23 5.97
CA PRO A 153 17.52 9.43 5.34
C PRO A 153 16.22 10.22 5.13
N GLY A 154 15.59 10.06 3.97
CA GLY A 154 14.33 10.73 3.63
C GLY A 154 14.43 12.24 3.36
N THR A 155 15.62 12.85 3.49
CA THR A 155 15.82 14.27 3.20
C THR A 155 16.19 14.47 1.74
N GLN A 156 15.48 15.38 1.07
CA GLN A 156 15.75 15.78 -0.31
C GLN A 156 16.38 17.18 -0.32
N LEU A 157 17.44 17.36 -1.11
CA LEU A 157 18.16 18.62 -1.20
C LEU A 157 18.26 19.03 -2.67
N TRP A 158 18.05 20.32 -2.90
CA TRP A 158 18.29 20.96 -4.19
C TRP A 158 19.16 22.20 -3.97
N SER A 159 20.00 22.51 -4.95
CA SER A 159 20.83 23.71 -4.97
C SER A 159 20.36 24.59 -6.13
N LEU A 160 19.95 25.81 -5.80
CA LEU A 160 19.65 26.88 -6.75
C LEU A 160 20.88 27.78 -6.85
N SER A 161 21.35 28.03 -8.08
CA SER A 161 22.50 28.89 -8.33
C SER A 161 22.27 29.75 -9.57
N CYS A 162 22.84 30.95 -9.57
CA CYS A 162 22.79 31.89 -10.69
C CYS A 162 24.16 32.52 -10.89
N SER A 163 24.51 32.83 -12.14
CA SER A 163 25.78 33.49 -12.44
C SER A 163 25.65 35.00 -12.30
N LEU A 164 26.55 35.60 -11.53
CA LEU A 164 26.66 37.05 -11.40
C LEU A 164 27.87 37.58 -12.19
N PRO A 165 27.78 38.77 -12.78
CA PRO A 165 28.93 39.40 -13.42
C PRO A 165 30.04 39.67 -12.40
N ALA A 166 31.29 39.65 -12.88
CA ALA A 166 32.44 40.05 -12.06
C ALA A 166 32.31 41.50 -11.58
N SER A 167 32.98 41.82 -10.47
CA SER A 167 33.09 43.20 -9.99
C SER A 167 33.90 44.05 -10.97
N VAL A 168 33.56 45.34 -11.06
CA VAL A 168 34.29 46.31 -11.88
C VAL A 168 35.13 47.20 -10.97
N GLY A 169 36.43 46.92 -10.91
CA GLY A 169 37.36 47.64 -10.03
C GLY A 169 37.05 47.40 -8.55
N LYS A 170 36.64 48.47 -7.84
CA LYS A 170 36.23 48.41 -6.42
C LYS A 170 34.71 48.35 -6.21
N ASN A 171 33.93 48.31 -7.30
CA ASN A 171 32.48 48.31 -7.22
C ASN A 171 31.95 46.89 -7.30
N SER A 172 31.18 46.48 -6.29
CA SER A 172 30.45 45.21 -6.30
C SER A 172 29.30 45.27 -7.31
N THR A 173 29.11 44.19 -8.05
CA THR A 173 27.95 44.01 -8.93
C THR A 173 26.89 43.22 -8.17
N PHE A 174 25.63 43.62 -8.27
CA PHE A 174 24.50 42.88 -7.71
C PHE A 174 23.42 42.69 -8.77
N ARG A 175 22.57 41.68 -8.61
CA ARG A 175 21.39 41.45 -9.43
C ARG A 175 20.26 40.95 -8.54
N ASP A 176 19.07 41.45 -8.82
CA ASP A 176 17.83 40.95 -8.23
C ASP A 176 17.26 39.92 -9.20
N ILE A 177 17.19 38.66 -8.77
CA ILE A 177 16.64 37.55 -9.56
C ILE A 177 15.49 36.92 -8.77
N THR A 178 14.31 36.86 -9.37
CA THR A 178 13.11 36.34 -8.72
C THR A 178 13.18 34.82 -8.63
N ILE A 179 12.88 34.24 -7.47
CA ILE A 179 12.85 32.77 -7.28
C ILE A 179 11.51 32.18 -7.75
N GLY A 180 10.49 33.00 -7.94
CA GLY A 180 9.12 32.58 -8.28
C GLY A 180 8.19 32.72 -7.08
N THR A 181 7.02 32.10 -7.17
CA THR A 181 5.99 32.20 -6.14
C THR A 181 6.17 31.09 -5.11
N PRO A 182 6.33 31.39 -3.80
CA PRO A 182 6.39 30.35 -2.78
C PRO A 182 5.09 29.54 -2.76
N TRP A 183 5.19 28.29 -2.30
CA TRP A 183 4.06 27.36 -2.28
C TRP A 183 2.86 27.93 -1.52
N GLY A 184 1.71 27.97 -2.21
CA GLY A 184 0.44 28.40 -1.64
C GLY A 184 0.24 29.92 -1.66
N SER A 185 -0.95 30.34 -2.04
CA SER A 185 -1.45 31.67 -1.71
C SER A 185 -1.27 31.92 -0.20
N PHE A 186 -0.92 33.14 0.21
CA PHE A 186 -1.03 33.53 1.61
C PHE A 186 -2.40 33.10 2.14
N ILE A 187 -2.43 32.19 3.10
CA ILE A 187 -3.65 31.94 3.87
C ILE A 187 -3.88 33.23 4.65
N ARG A 188 -4.86 34.00 4.21
CA ARG A 188 -5.25 35.27 4.80
C ARG A 188 -6.51 35.09 5.63
#